data_AF-C9YA87-F1
#
_entry.id   AF-C9YA87-F1
#
_cell.length_a   1.000
_cell.length_b   1.000
_cell.length_c   1.000
_cell.angle_alpha   90.00
_cell.angle_beta   90.00
_cell.angle_gamma   90.00
#
_symmetry.space_group_name_H-M   'P 1'
#
loop_
_entity.id
_entity.type
_entity.pdbx_description
1 polymer ?
#
loop_
_entity_poly.entity_id
_entity_poly.type
_entity_poly.pdbx_seq_one_letter_code
_entity_poly.pdbx_strand_id
1 'polypeptide(L)' 'MVRDSFTIPKNEYDVLDVLKMRAAKLGSPVKKTELIRAGMKAIAALGDAGFKAALSAVPSLKTGRPAKGKKA' A
#
# COMPACT_ATOMS: atom_id res chain seq x y z
N MET A 1 -16.66 5.53 -7.21
CA MET A 1 -15.42 5.07 -6.52
C MET A 1 -15.15 3.64 -6.97
N VAL A 2 -13.94 3.37 -7.48
CA VAL A 2 -13.54 1.99 -7.83
C VAL A 2 -13.16 1.27 -6.54
N ARG A 3 -13.80 0.13 -6.27
CA ARG A 3 -13.41 -0.74 -5.15
C ARG A 3 -12.40 -1.75 -5.68
N ASP A 4 -11.18 -1.65 -5.16
CA ASP A 4 -10.09 -2.58 -5.46
C ASP A 4 -9.65 -3.27 -4.17
N SER A 5 -9.25 -4.54 -4.28
CA SER A 5 -8.88 -5.39 -3.15
C SER A 5 -7.50 -5.96 -3.40
N PHE A 6 -6.57 -5.68 -2.48
CA PHE A 6 -5.18 -6.10 -2.56
C PHE A 6 -4.88 -7.22 -1.58
N THR A 7 -4.06 -8.18 -2.01
CA THR A 7 -3.37 -9.11 -1.11
C THR A 7 -2.01 -8.50 -0.78
N ILE A 8 -1.75 -8.27 0.51
CA ILE A 8 -0.53 -7.64 1.01
C ILE A 8 0.15 -8.64 1.95
N PRO A 9 1.45 -8.92 1.80
CA PRO A 9 2.23 -9.74 2.71
C PRO A 9 2.15 -9.22 4.14
N LYS A 10 2.24 -10.11 5.12
CA LYS A 10 2.08 -9.75 6.53
C LYS A 10 3.09 -8.67 6.98
N ASN A 11 4.35 -8.81 6.59
CA ASN A 11 5.41 -7.85 6.89
C ASN A 11 5.11 -6.43 6.32
N GLU A 12 4.58 -6.33 5.11
CA GLU A 12 4.19 -5.03 4.52
C GLU A 12 2.92 -4.48 5.16
N TYR A 13 2.00 -5.36 5.57
CA TYR A 13 0.80 -4.95 6.28
C TYR A 13 1.16 -4.33 7.65
N ASP A 14 2.13 -4.88 8.35
CA ASP A 14 2.59 -4.36 9.65
C ASP A 14 3.23 -2.96 9.50
N VAL A 15 3.88 -2.68 8.37
CA VAL A 15 4.37 -1.33 8.04
C VAL A 15 3.22 -0.31 7.98
N LEU A 16 2.04 -0.68 7.48
CA LEU A 16 0.87 0.21 7.47
C LEU A 16 0.42 0.57 8.88
N ASP A 17 0.51 -0.37 9.83
CA ASP A 17 0.17 -0.12 11.23
C ASP A 17 1.15 0.86 11.87
N VAL A 18 2.45 0.66 11.64
CA VAL A 18 3.50 1.60 12.09
C VAL A 18 3.29 3.00 11.51
N LEU A 19 2.96 3.11 10.23
CA LEU A 19 2.71 4.40 9.58
C LEU A 19 1.46 5.09 10.12
N LYS A 20 0.39 4.36 10.42
CA LYS A 20 -0.81 4.92 11.09
C LYS A 20 -0.47 5.44 12.48
N MET A 21 0.31 4.68 13.26
CA MET A 21 0.76 5.12 14.59
C MET A 21 1.62 6.39 14.48
N ARG A 22 2.52 6.47 13.50
CA ARG A 22 3.31 7.66 13.23
C ARG A 22 2.42 8.87 12.89
N ALA A 23 1.42 8.68 12.03
CA ALA A 23 0.49 9.74 11.66
C ALA A 23 -0.33 10.23 12.87
N ALA A 24 -0.79 9.31 13.72
CA ALA A 24 -1.49 9.64 14.96
C ALA A 24 -0.60 10.44 15.93
N LYS A 25 0.68 10.06 16.09
CA LYS A 25 1.66 10.83 16.89
C LYS A 25 1.88 12.25 16.36
N LEU A 26 1.71 12.47 15.06
CA LEU A 26 1.78 13.79 14.43
C LEU A 26 0.44 14.56 14.47
N GLY A 27 -0.55 14.07 15.23
CA GLY A 27 -1.87 14.70 15.36
C GLY A 27 -2.81 14.50 14.16
N SER A 28 -2.44 13.64 13.22
CA SER A 28 -3.21 13.36 12.00
C SER A 28 -3.50 11.86 11.89
N PRO A 29 -4.43 11.31 12.70
CA PRO A 29 -4.80 9.90 12.57
C PRO A 29 -5.43 9.63 11.20
N VAL A 30 -4.98 8.57 10.52
CA VAL A 30 -5.42 8.24 9.15
C VAL A 30 -5.96 6.81 9.05
N LYS A 31 -6.94 6.61 8.17
CA LYS A 31 -7.39 5.26 7.79
C LYS A 31 -6.40 4.63 6.81
N LYS A 32 -6.45 3.30 6.70
CA LYS A 32 -5.64 2.54 5.73
C LYS A 32 -5.81 3.05 4.30
N THR A 33 -7.05 3.33 3.88
CA THR A 33 -7.36 3.81 2.53
C THR A 33 -6.77 5.20 2.26
N GLU A 34 -6.75 6.07 3.25
CA GLU A 34 -6.18 7.42 3.14
C GLU A 34 -4.66 7.35 3.04
N LEU A 35 -4.02 6.52 3.86
CA LEU A 35 -2.58 6.31 3.84
C LEU A 35 -2.10 5.75 2.48
N ILE A 36 -2.81 4.77 1.91
CA ILE A 36 -2.48 4.23 0.58
C ILE A 36 -2.60 5.31 -0.50
N ARG A 37 -3.65 6.14 -0.46
CA ARG A 37 -3.83 7.24 -1.41
C ARG A 37 -2.76 8.33 -1.24
N ALA A 38 -2.34 8.61 0.00
CA ALA A 38 -1.24 9.52 0.28
C ALA A 38 0.09 8.98 -0.28
N GLY A 39 0.37 7.69 -0.08
CA GLY A 39 1.54 7.02 -0.65
C GLY A 39 1.57 7.09 -2.18
N MET A 40 0.42 6.84 -2.84
CA MET A 40 0.32 6.96 -4.30
C MET A 40 0.64 8.38 -4.80
N LYS A 41 0.14 9.41 -4.12
CA LYS A 41 0.47 10.81 -4.44
C LYS A 41 1.96 11.12 -4.22
N ALA A 42 2.56 10.61 -3.15
CA ALA A 42 3.97 10.80 -2.86
C ALA A 42 4.84 10.14 -3.94
N ILE A 43 4.50 8.91 -4.37
CA ILE A 43 5.20 8.20 -5.45
C ILE A 43 5.07 8.96 -6.78
N ALA A 44 3.87 9.50 -7.08
CA ALA A 44 3.63 10.26 -8.31
C ALA A 44 4.39 11.61 -8.36
N ALA A 45 4.85 12.12 -7.22
CA ALA A 45 5.65 13.34 -7.15
C ALA A 45 7.17 13.10 -7.33
N LEU A 46 7.61 11.84 -7.40
CA LEU A 46 9.01 11.48 -7.64
C LEU A 46 9.37 11.70 -9.12
N GLY A 47 10.61 12.13 -9.38
CA GLY A 47 11.19 12.07 -10.73
C GLY A 47 11.57 10.63 -11.12
N ASP A 48 11.84 10.39 -12.40
CA ASP A 48 12.01 9.05 -13.00
C ASP A 48 12.98 8.14 -12.25
N ALA A 49 14.13 8.66 -11.81
CA ALA A 49 15.11 7.90 -11.05
C ALA A 49 14.56 7.43 -9.69
N GLY A 50 13.87 8.33 -8.97
CA GLY A 50 13.23 8.02 -7.70
C GLY A 50 12.05 7.07 -7.85
N PHE A 51 11.26 7.25 -8.91
CA PHE A 51 10.17 6.34 -9.23
C PHE A 51 10.68 4.92 -9.55
N LYS A 52 11.73 4.80 -10.38
CA LYS A 52 12.36 3.51 -10.72
C LYS A 52 12.94 2.82 -9.48
N ALA A 53 13.57 3.59 -8.59
CA ALA A 53 14.08 3.06 -7.32
C ALA A 53 12.94 2.55 -6.42
N ALA A 54 11.85 3.33 -6.30
CA ALA A 54 10.67 2.94 -5.53
C ALA A 54 10.03 1.65 -6.06
N LEU A 55 9.93 1.48 -7.39
CA LEU A 55 9.44 0.24 -8.00
C LEU A 55 10.36 -0.96 -7.73
N SER A 56 11.67 -0.74 -7.74
CA SER A 56 12.66 -1.80 -7.51
C SER A 56 12.71 -2.25 -6.04
N ALA A 57 12.30 -1.39 -5.11
CA ALA A 57 12.23 -1.67 -3.68
C ALA A 57 11.03 -2.55 -3.28
N VAL A 58 10.02 -2.69 -4.15
CA VAL A 58 8.85 -3.54 -3.90
C VAL A 58 9.12 -4.91 -4.54
N PRO A 59 9.29 -5.99 -3.75
CA PRO A 59 9.47 -7.32 -4.31
C PRO A 59 8.22 -7.70 -5.12
N SER A 60 8.44 -8.32 -6.28
CA SER A 60 7.33 -8.85 -7.07
C SER A 60 6.61 -9.92 -6.26
N LEU A 61 5.39 -9.61 -5.85
CA LEU A 61 4.51 -10.60 -5.27
C LEU A 61 3.96 -11.44 -6.39
N LYS A 62 4.38 -12.71 -6.44
CA LYS A 62 3.78 -13.73 -7.30
C LYS A 62 2.40 -14.09 -6.73
N THR A 63 1.47 -13.16 -6.73
CA THR A 63 0.11 -13.41 -6.29
C THR A 63 -0.58 -14.23 -7.36
N GLY A 64 -0.71 -15.54 -7.14
CA GLY A 64 -1.79 -16.29 -7.75
C GLY A 64 -3.09 -15.66 -7.29
N ARG A 65 -3.72 -14.85 -8.15
CA ARG A 65 -5.07 -14.35 -7.89
C ARG A 65 -5.95 -15.58 -7.63
N PRO A 66 -6.56 -15.76 -6.44
CA PRO A 66 -7.55 -16.82 -6.31
C PRO A 66 -8.65 -16.51 -7.33
N ALA A 67 -8.80 -17.41 -8.31
CA ALA A 67 -9.90 -17.34 -9.25
C ALA A 67 -11.19 -17.30 -8.44
N LYS A 68 -12.11 -16.39 -8.77
CA LYS A 68 -13.45 -16.38 -8.18
C LYS A 68 -14.08 -17.78 -8.33
N GLY A 69 -14.26 -18.50 -7.23
CA GLY A 69 -15.04 -19.74 -7.13
C GLY A 69 -14.63 -20.49 -5.86
N LYS A 70 -15.48 -20.85 -4.91
CA LYS A 70 -16.94 -20.94 -4.83
C LYS A 70 -17.38 -20.36 -3.48
N LYS A 71 -18.60 -19.79 -3.46
CA LYS A 71 -19.37 -19.70 -2.22
C LYS A 71 -19.58 -21.13 -1.70
N ALA A 72 -19.32 -21.35 -0.42
CA ALA A 72 -20.04 -22.35 0.37
C ALA A 72 -21.19 -21.60 1.06
#